data_AF-A0A517XV08-F1
#
_entry.id   AF-A0A517XV08-F1
#
_cell.length_a   1.000
_cell.length_b   1.000
_cell.length_c   1.000
_cell.angle_alpha   90.00
_cell.angle_beta   90.00
_cell.angle_gamma   90.00
#
_symmetry.space_group_name_H-M   'P 1'
#
loop_
_entity.id
_entity.type
_entity.pdbx_description
1 polymer ?
#
loop_
_entity_poly.entity_id
_entity_poly.type
_entity_poly.pdbx_seq_one_letter_code
_entity_poly.pdbx_strand_id
1 'polypeptide(L)'
;MTIPAGWTSQTFTVAVRGDRLAEPNETFAVNLTGATNATIGDGRGVGSILDDEPRIRIGNVTQREGNGKQTTLFTFTVTLSAAHDRPVTMSFRTVSGTATTSDGDYVARTGTLTFAPGDTTKTITVEVEGDGKREADEYFYLDLFDSSTNSLVTRNRGVGTLLNEH
;
A
#
# COMPACT_ATOMS: atom_id res chain seq x y z
N MET A 1 5.59 -1.63 42.09
CA MET A 1 5.19 -3.03 41.86
C MET A 1 5.81 -3.89 42.94
N THR A 2 5.07 -4.89 43.44
CA THR A 2 5.54 -5.79 44.50
C THR A 2 5.57 -7.21 43.96
N ILE A 3 6.71 -7.89 44.11
CA ILE A 3 6.83 -9.34 43.91
C ILE A 3 6.63 -9.98 45.29
N PRO A 4 5.54 -10.75 45.53
CA PRO A 4 5.29 -11.35 46.84
C PRO A 4 6.39 -12.33 47.26
N ALA A 5 6.53 -12.56 48.56
CA ALA A 5 7.46 -13.56 49.07
C ALA A 5 7.15 -14.96 48.46
N GLY A 6 8.19 -15.66 48.03
CA GLY A 6 8.06 -16.95 47.33
C GLY A 6 7.77 -16.86 45.83
N TRP A 7 7.64 -15.65 45.28
CA TRP A 7 7.44 -15.43 43.85
C TRP A 7 8.73 -14.91 43.21
N THR A 8 8.95 -15.27 41.94
CA THR A 8 10.11 -14.83 41.14
C THR A 8 9.73 -13.94 39.97
N SER A 9 8.44 -13.74 39.73
CA SER A 9 7.94 -12.91 38.65
C SER A 9 6.68 -12.17 39.06
N GLN A 10 6.46 -11.04 38.40
CA GLN A 10 5.20 -10.33 38.40
C GLN A 10 5.11 -9.57 37.06
N THR A 11 3.90 -9.33 36.59
CA THR A 11 3.63 -8.59 35.35
C THR A 11 2.86 -7.31 35.65
N PHE A 12 3.08 -6.30 34.83
CA PHE A 12 2.19 -5.15 34.72
C PHE A 12 1.90 -4.91 33.24
N THR A 13 0.81 -4.22 32.93
CA THR A 13 0.39 -3.94 31.57
C THR A 13 0.54 -2.46 31.27
N VAL A 14 1.05 -2.15 30.08
CA VAL A 14 0.99 -0.81 29.50
C VAL A 14 -0.12 -0.82 28.47
N ALA A 15 -1.13 0.04 28.65
CA ALA A 15 -2.19 0.19 27.66
C ALA A 15 -1.68 1.08 26.51
N VAL A 16 -1.83 0.59 25.28
CA VAL A 16 -1.64 1.37 24.06
C VAL A 16 -2.99 1.86 23.57
N ARG A 17 -3.05 3.07 23.01
CA ARG A 17 -4.26 3.62 22.40
C ARG A 17 -4.12 3.49 20.90
N GLY A 18 -4.90 2.62 20.28
CA GLY A 18 -5.04 2.59 18.83
C GLY A 18 -6.06 3.61 18.35
N ASP A 19 -5.94 4.03 17.10
CA ASP A 19 -6.98 4.79 16.42
C ASP A 19 -7.31 4.21 15.04
N ARG A 20 -7.44 5.04 14.01
CA ARG A 20 -7.75 4.64 12.62
C ARG A 20 -6.88 5.38 11.61
N LEU A 21 -5.78 5.94 12.08
CA LEU A 21 -4.81 6.65 11.28
C LEU A 21 -3.68 5.69 10.98
N ALA A 22 -3.32 5.54 9.70
CA ALA A 22 -2.20 4.70 9.34
C ALA A 22 -0.88 5.39 9.73
N GLU A 23 -0.10 4.71 10.55
CA GLU A 23 1.13 5.21 11.15
C GLU A 23 2.32 4.24 10.91
N PRO A 24 3.56 4.72 11.04
CA PRO A 24 4.72 3.85 11.19
C PRO A 24 4.68 3.10 12.53
N ASN A 25 5.33 1.93 12.59
CA ASN A 25 5.54 1.25 13.87
C ASN A 25 6.35 2.12 14.84
N GLU A 26 5.96 2.12 16.11
CA GLU A 26 6.57 2.91 17.16
C GLU A 26 7.19 2.04 18.25
N THR A 27 7.94 2.67 19.15
CA THR A 27 8.49 1.98 20.33
C THR A 27 8.31 2.82 21.58
N PHE A 28 8.17 2.15 22.72
CA PHE A 28 8.23 2.76 24.04
C PHE A 28 9.20 1.98 24.93
N ALA A 29 9.73 2.64 25.95
CA ALA A 29 10.60 2.00 26.93
C ALA A 29 10.03 2.13 28.33
N VAL A 30 10.21 1.08 29.14
CA VAL A 30 9.97 1.11 30.57
C VAL A 30 11.29 0.94 31.29
N ASN A 31 11.60 1.89 32.19
CA ASN A 31 12.78 1.82 33.03
C ASN A 31 12.38 1.37 34.44
N LEU A 32 13.05 0.34 34.95
CA LEU A 32 12.99 -0.05 36.35
C LEU A 32 13.89 0.86 37.17
N THR A 33 13.37 1.34 38.29
CA THR A 33 14.10 2.17 39.25
C THR A 33 13.68 1.78 40.68
N GLY A 34 14.47 2.18 41.68
CA GLY A 34 14.07 2.05 43.08
C GLY A 34 13.90 0.61 43.60
N ALA A 35 14.70 -0.34 43.09
CA ALA A 35 14.67 -1.70 43.63
C ALA A 35 15.03 -1.71 45.12
N THR A 36 14.24 -2.44 45.91
CA THR A 36 14.45 -2.63 47.35
C THR A 36 14.68 -4.12 47.60
N ASN A 37 15.70 -4.46 48.38
CA ASN A 37 16.12 -5.85 48.67
C ASN A 37 16.49 -6.68 47.42
N ALA A 38 16.82 -6.01 46.31
CA ALA A 38 17.28 -6.61 45.06
C ALA A 38 18.16 -5.61 44.30
N THR A 39 18.95 -6.09 43.35
CA THR A 39 19.68 -5.27 42.37
C THR A 39 18.98 -5.36 41.02
N ILE A 40 19.00 -4.26 40.26
CA ILE A 40 18.48 -4.23 38.89
C ILE A 40 19.60 -4.72 37.98
N GLY A 41 19.45 -5.93 37.42
CA GLY A 41 20.40 -6.49 36.46
C GLY A 41 20.18 -5.96 35.03
N ASP A 42 18.93 -5.98 34.58
CA ASP A 42 18.46 -5.30 33.37
C ASP A 42 17.31 -4.37 33.77
N GLY A 43 17.52 -3.08 33.54
CA GLY A 43 16.60 -2.03 33.94
C GLY A 43 15.68 -1.55 32.85
N ARG A 44 15.82 -2.01 31.60
CA ARG A 44 15.10 -1.40 30.47
C ARG A 44 14.39 -2.44 29.61
N GLY A 45 13.07 -2.44 29.70
CA GLY A 45 12.21 -3.11 28.73
C GLY A 45 11.89 -2.17 27.56
N VAL A 46 11.94 -2.67 26.32
CA VAL A 46 11.46 -1.95 25.13
C VAL A 46 10.26 -2.72 24.56
N GLY A 47 9.14 -2.01 24.37
CA GLY A 47 7.96 -2.51 23.69
C GLY A 47 7.81 -1.85 22.32
N SER A 48 7.19 -2.57 21.38
CA SER A 48 6.84 -2.05 20.05
C SER A 48 5.33 -1.88 19.94
N ILE A 49 4.90 -0.82 19.25
CA ILE A 49 3.53 -0.57 18.84
C ILE A 49 3.49 -0.81 17.34
N LEU A 50 2.72 -1.81 16.91
CA LEU A 50 2.57 -2.15 15.50
C LEU A 50 1.28 -1.53 14.99
N ASP A 51 1.38 -0.88 13.85
CA ASP A 51 0.25 -0.29 13.15
C ASP A 51 -0.55 -1.39 12.42
N ASP A 52 -1.88 -1.35 12.52
CA ASP A 52 -2.79 -2.35 11.95
C ASP A 52 -3.61 -1.84 10.76
N GLU A 53 -3.40 -0.60 10.31
CA GLU A 53 -4.03 -0.06 9.11
C GLU A 53 -3.53 -0.72 7.81
N PRO A 54 -4.41 -0.88 6.80
CA PRO A 54 -4.06 -1.52 5.55
C PRO A 54 -3.01 -0.74 4.76
N ARG A 55 -2.09 -1.49 4.15
CA ARG A 55 -1.11 -0.99 3.18
C ARG A 55 -1.70 -1.09 1.77
N ILE A 56 -1.68 0.00 1.01
CA ILE A 56 -2.10 0.04 -0.40
C ILE A 56 -0.91 -0.26 -1.31
N ARG A 57 -1.15 -1.06 -2.36
CA ARG A 57 -0.19 -1.34 -3.41
C ARG A 57 -0.88 -1.49 -4.77
N ILE A 58 -0.25 -0.99 -5.84
CA ILE A 58 -0.66 -1.22 -7.23
C ILE A 58 0.33 -2.14 -7.96
N GLY A 59 -0.21 -3.07 -8.75
CA GLY A 59 0.57 -3.97 -9.62
C GLY A 59 0.99 -3.33 -10.94
N ASN A 60 1.91 -3.98 -11.64
CA ASN A 60 2.23 -3.66 -13.03
C ASN A 60 1.38 -4.51 -13.98
N VAL A 61 1.26 -4.08 -15.22
CA VAL A 61 0.63 -4.83 -16.32
C VAL A 61 1.62 -4.87 -17.47
N THR A 62 1.81 -6.04 -18.08
CA THR A 62 2.60 -6.19 -19.30
C THR A 62 1.77 -7.00 -20.26
N GLN A 63 1.47 -6.42 -21.42
CA GLN A 63 0.60 -7.04 -22.41
C GLN A 63 0.96 -6.51 -23.80
N ARG A 64 0.61 -7.28 -24.84
CA ARG A 64 0.72 -6.81 -26.22
C ARG A 64 -0.32 -5.72 -26.48
N GLU A 65 0.03 -4.67 -27.21
CA GLU A 65 -0.89 -3.57 -27.52
C GLU A 65 -2.04 -3.99 -28.45
N GLY A 66 -1.84 -5.06 -29.23
CA GLY A 66 -2.80 -5.56 -30.22
C GLY A 66 -2.46 -5.03 -31.60
N ASN A 67 -3.10 -5.52 -32.66
CA ASN A 67 -2.78 -5.10 -34.03
C ASN A 67 -3.91 -4.27 -34.66
N GLY A 68 -3.52 -3.14 -35.27
CA GLY A 68 -4.33 -2.36 -36.20
C GLY A 68 -5.69 -1.90 -35.69
N LYS A 69 -5.73 -0.79 -34.94
CA LYS A 69 -6.96 -0.16 -34.38
C LYS A 69 -7.72 -1.07 -33.40
N GLN A 70 -7.05 -2.07 -32.82
CA GLN A 70 -7.62 -2.86 -31.74
C GLN A 70 -7.38 -2.18 -30.41
N THR A 71 -8.39 -2.23 -29.55
CA THR A 71 -8.26 -1.77 -28.18
C THR A 71 -7.97 -2.95 -27.27
N THR A 72 -6.83 -2.92 -26.59
CA THR A 72 -6.45 -3.87 -25.55
C THR A 72 -6.68 -3.27 -24.17
N LEU A 73 -7.21 -4.07 -23.24
CA LEU A 73 -7.52 -3.63 -21.89
C LEU A 73 -6.39 -3.96 -20.91
N PHE A 74 -5.68 -2.94 -20.46
CA PHE A 74 -4.66 -3.07 -19.42
C PHE A 74 -5.31 -2.94 -18.04
N THR A 75 -5.44 -4.05 -17.32
CA THR A 75 -6.14 -4.09 -16.02
C THR A 75 -5.15 -4.09 -14.86
N PHE A 76 -4.95 -2.93 -14.24
CA PHE A 76 -4.12 -2.78 -13.06
C PHE A 76 -4.87 -3.26 -11.83
N THR A 77 -4.21 -4.10 -11.02
CA THR A 77 -4.76 -4.55 -9.74
C THR A 77 -4.23 -3.68 -8.60
N VAL A 78 -5.14 -3.15 -7.78
CA VAL A 78 -4.83 -2.42 -6.55
C VAL A 78 -5.28 -3.26 -5.36
N THR A 79 -4.42 -3.42 -4.37
CA THR A 79 -4.64 -4.29 -3.21
C THR A 79 -4.45 -3.55 -1.89
N LEU A 80 -5.27 -3.90 -0.89
CA LEU A 80 -5.04 -3.64 0.53
C LEU A 80 -4.40 -4.88 1.18
N SER A 81 -3.46 -4.69 2.10
CA SER A 81 -2.84 -5.79 2.86
C SER A 81 -3.80 -6.49 3.83
N ALA A 82 -4.85 -5.80 4.25
CA ALA A 82 -5.92 -6.30 5.10
C ALA A 82 -7.23 -5.59 4.75
N ALA A 83 -8.35 -6.20 5.10
CA ALA A 83 -9.64 -5.54 4.99
C ALA A 83 -9.77 -4.44 6.04
N HIS A 84 -10.52 -3.39 5.72
CA HIS A 84 -10.85 -2.31 6.65
C HIS A 84 -12.38 -2.26 6.86
N ASP A 85 -12.82 -1.77 8.02
CA ASP A 85 -14.24 -1.72 8.41
C ASP A 85 -14.98 -0.46 7.93
N ARG A 86 -14.21 0.50 7.41
CA ARG A 86 -14.66 1.72 6.73
C ARG A 86 -14.12 1.77 5.30
N PRO A 87 -14.76 2.52 4.39
CA PRO A 87 -14.24 2.71 3.05
C PRO A 87 -12.80 3.24 3.06
N VAL A 88 -11.99 2.75 2.11
CA VAL A 88 -10.65 3.28 1.81
C VAL A 88 -10.71 3.86 0.40
N THR A 89 -10.36 5.13 0.26
CA THR A 89 -10.47 5.87 -1.01
C THR A 89 -9.12 6.37 -1.45
N MET A 90 -8.90 6.45 -2.76
CA MET A 90 -7.73 7.11 -3.36
C MET A 90 -8.09 7.63 -4.75
N SER A 91 -7.40 8.66 -5.19
CA SER A 91 -7.45 9.13 -6.57
C SER A 91 -6.40 8.40 -7.42
N PHE A 92 -6.66 8.29 -8.71
CA PHE A 92 -5.72 7.74 -9.67
C PHE A 92 -5.66 8.56 -10.95
N ARG A 93 -4.52 8.52 -11.64
CA ARG A 93 -4.35 9.10 -12.98
C ARG A 93 -3.31 8.35 -13.80
N THR A 94 -3.52 8.26 -15.10
CA THR A 94 -2.48 7.83 -16.04
C THR A 94 -1.44 8.93 -16.24
N VAL A 95 -0.18 8.55 -16.44
CA VAL A 95 0.94 9.45 -16.75
C VAL A 95 1.75 8.85 -17.89
N SER A 96 2.03 9.62 -18.92
CA SER A 96 2.79 9.16 -20.09
C SER A 96 4.21 8.73 -19.71
N GLY A 97 4.69 7.68 -20.37
CA GLY A 97 6.08 7.26 -20.37
C GLY A 97 6.65 7.46 -21.77
N THR A 98 7.10 6.38 -22.40
CA THR A 98 7.35 6.40 -23.87
C THR A 98 6.05 6.28 -24.64
N ALA A 99 5.08 5.50 -24.14
CA ALA A 99 3.71 5.52 -24.65
C ALA A 99 3.04 6.83 -24.18
N THR A 100 2.42 7.56 -25.11
CA THR A 100 1.79 8.86 -24.90
C THR A 100 0.35 8.91 -25.44
N THR A 101 -0.46 9.76 -24.81
CA THR A 101 -1.82 10.03 -25.28
C THR A 101 -1.86 10.90 -26.54
N SER A 102 -0.76 11.60 -26.86
CA SER A 102 -0.64 12.39 -28.08
C SER A 102 -0.39 11.53 -29.30
N ASP A 103 0.34 10.43 -29.14
CA ASP A 103 0.61 9.46 -30.21
C ASP A 103 -0.54 8.46 -30.38
N GLY A 104 -1.42 8.39 -29.38
CA GLY A 104 -2.65 7.59 -29.40
C GLY A 104 -2.52 6.25 -28.70
N ASP A 105 -1.37 5.94 -28.12
CA ASP A 105 -1.03 4.62 -27.59
C ASP A 105 -1.98 4.16 -26.48
N TYR A 106 -2.56 5.10 -25.73
CA TYR A 106 -3.58 4.80 -24.72
C TYR A 106 -4.53 5.97 -24.46
N VAL A 107 -5.70 5.64 -23.92
CA VAL A 107 -6.71 6.62 -23.50
C VAL A 107 -6.42 7.08 -22.08
N ALA A 108 -6.19 8.39 -21.89
CA ALA A 108 -5.93 8.97 -20.58
C ALA A 108 -7.08 8.68 -19.60
N ARG A 109 -6.75 8.26 -18.38
CA ARG A 109 -7.74 7.97 -17.33
C ARG A 109 -7.41 8.68 -16.03
N THR A 110 -8.44 9.22 -15.38
CA THR A 110 -8.39 9.72 -14.01
C THR A 110 -9.67 9.33 -13.28
N GLY A 111 -9.63 9.27 -11.96
CA GLY A 111 -10.82 9.00 -11.16
C GLY A 111 -10.51 8.72 -9.69
N THR A 112 -11.53 8.24 -8.99
CA THR A 112 -11.43 7.81 -7.60
C THR A 112 -11.72 6.33 -7.51
N LEU A 113 -10.86 5.59 -6.81
CA LEU A 113 -11.02 4.20 -6.45
C LEU A 113 -11.50 4.10 -5.00
N THR A 114 -12.55 3.33 -4.76
CA THR A 114 -13.10 3.09 -3.42
C THR A 114 -13.14 1.61 -3.12
N PHE A 115 -12.48 1.19 -2.05
CA PHE A 115 -12.68 -0.10 -1.41
C PHE A 115 -13.85 0.05 -0.44
N ALA A 116 -14.92 -0.74 -0.62
CA ALA A 116 -15.97 -0.81 0.39
C ALA A 116 -15.44 -1.54 1.63
N PRO A 117 -16.10 -1.41 2.80
CA PRO A 117 -15.75 -2.21 3.97
C PRO A 117 -15.65 -3.71 3.62
N GLY A 118 -14.56 -4.35 4.03
CA GLY A 118 -14.28 -5.76 3.72
C GLY A 118 -13.53 -6.02 2.41
N ASP A 119 -13.52 -5.09 1.46
CA ASP A 119 -12.81 -5.27 0.19
C ASP A 119 -11.29 -5.20 0.40
N THR A 120 -10.55 -6.05 -0.29
CA THR A 120 -9.08 -6.01 -0.30
C THR A 120 -8.47 -5.90 -1.70
N THR A 121 -9.28 -6.04 -2.75
CA THR A 121 -8.82 -5.93 -4.14
C THR A 121 -9.80 -5.12 -4.99
N LYS A 122 -9.26 -4.24 -5.82
CA LYS A 122 -9.98 -3.53 -6.89
C LYS A 122 -9.11 -3.45 -8.13
N THR A 123 -9.73 -3.12 -9.26
CA THR A 123 -9.01 -2.98 -10.54
C THR A 123 -9.28 -1.64 -11.19
N ILE A 124 -8.29 -1.17 -11.96
CA ILE A 124 -8.39 0.00 -12.83
C ILE A 124 -7.97 -0.46 -14.24
N THR A 125 -8.92 -0.45 -15.17
CA THR A 125 -8.66 -0.75 -16.58
C THR A 125 -8.30 0.50 -17.38
N VAL A 126 -7.25 0.44 -18.18
CA VAL A 126 -6.87 1.47 -19.14
C VAL A 126 -6.96 0.87 -20.53
N GLU A 127 -7.56 1.62 -21.45
CA GLU A 127 -7.64 1.24 -22.87
C GLU A 127 -6.33 1.63 -23.56
N VAL A 128 -5.70 0.65 -24.20
CA VAL A 128 -4.50 0.79 -25.02
C VAL A 128 -4.92 0.56 -26.46
N GLU A 129 -4.55 1.47 -27.37
CA GLU A 129 -4.86 1.35 -28.79
C GLU A 129 -3.63 0.81 -29.50
N GLY A 130 -3.70 -0.44 -29.94
CA GLY A 130 -2.66 -0.99 -30.80
C GLY A 130 -2.77 -0.38 -32.19
N ASP A 131 -1.64 0.04 -32.74
CA ASP A 131 -1.56 0.40 -34.14
C ASP A 131 -0.95 -0.74 -34.97
N GLY A 132 -0.55 -0.48 -36.22
CA GLY A 132 0.07 -1.51 -37.06
C GLY A 132 1.54 -1.20 -37.35
N LYS A 133 2.13 -0.28 -36.59
CA LYS A 133 3.50 0.16 -36.73
C LYS A 133 4.39 -0.73 -35.87
N ARG A 134 5.51 -1.13 -36.45
CA ARG A 134 6.51 -1.86 -35.70
C ARG A 134 7.32 -0.88 -34.85
N GLU A 135 7.05 -0.84 -33.57
CA GLU A 135 7.67 0.10 -32.63
C GLU A 135 8.59 -0.61 -31.61
N ALA A 136 9.21 0.13 -30.70
CA ALA A 136 9.92 -0.50 -29.57
C ALA A 136 8.91 -0.83 -28.47
N ASP A 137 9.26 -1.71 -27.51
CA ASP A 137 8.40 -1.87 -26.34
C ASP A 137 8.27 -0.53 -25.60
N GLU A 138 7.04 -0.17 -25.25
CA GLU A 138 6.72 1.11 -24.64
C GLU A 138 6.09 0.96 -23.27
N TYR A 139 5.95 2.07 -22.55
CA TYR A 139 5.26 2.05 -21.26
C TYR A 139 4.57 3.37 -20.93
N PHE A 140 3.54 3.27 -20.10
CA PHE A 140 2.93 4.38 -19.35
C PHE A 140 2.81 4.01 -17.88
N TYR A 141 2.44 4.98 -17.05
CA TYR A 141 2.26 4.80 -15.61
C TYR A 141 0.80 5.00 -15.18
N LEU A 142 0.43 4.34 -14.08
CA LEU A 142 -0.79 4.62 -13.33
C LEU A 142 -0.40 5.01 -11.90
N ASP A 143 -0.60 6.29 -11.57
CA ASP A 143 -0.28 6.87 -10.27
C ASP A 143 -1.50 6.87 -9.36
N LEU A 144 -1.32 6.43 -8.11
CA LEU A 144 -2.25 6.56 -6.99
C LEU A 144 -1.83 7.75 -6.12
N PHE A 145 -2.80 8.57 -5.71
CA PHE A 145 -2.57 9.76 -4.88
C PHE A 145 -3.81 10.08 -4.03
N ASP A 146 -3.68 11.02 -3.10
CA ASP A 146 -4.76 11.46 -2.21
C ASP A 146 -5.52 10.30 -1.53
N SER A 147 -4.77 9.35 -0.94
CA SER A 147 -5.38 8.24 -0.20
C SER A 147 -5.99 8.71 1.11
N SER A 148 -7.06 8.06 1.55
CA SER A 148 -7.64 8.28 2.87
C SER A 148 -6.66 7.89 3.99
N THR A 149 -6.79 8.58 5.13
CA THR A 149 -5.86 8.49 6.26
C THR A 149 -5.87 7.14 6.98
N ASN A 150 -6.90 6.34 6.79
CA ASN A 150 -7.04 4.97 7.33
C ASN A 150 -6.31 3.91 6.47
N SER A 151 -5.29 4.33 5.73
CA SER A 151 -4.46 3.46 4.90
C SER A 151 -3.13 4.12 4.61
N LEU A 152 -2.09 3.32 4.38
CA LEU A 152 -0.77 3.81 3.99
C LEU A 152 -0.39 3.29 2.61
N VAL A 153 -0.04 4.18 1.68
CA VAL A 153 0.41 3.78 0.34
C VAL A 153 1.88 3.35 0.37
N THR A 154 2.14 2.07 0.08
CA THR A 154 3.50 1.50 0.05
C THR A 154 4.07 1.37 -1.36
N ARG A 155 3.21 1.36 -2.38
CA ARG A 155 3.58 1.55 -3.79
C ARG A 155 2.46 2.30 -4.48
N ASN A 156 2.78 3.48 -4.98
CA ASN A 156 1.82 4.39 -5.59
C ASN A 156 1.88 4.43 -7.12
N ARG A 157 2.80 3.69 -7.75
CA ARG A 157 2.97 3.69 -9.21
C ARG A 157 2.96 2.27 -9.78
N GLY A 158 2.01 2.03 -10.67
CA GLY A 158 1.98 0.86 -11.56
C GLY A 158 2.60 1.22 -12.91
N VAL A 159 3.27 0.27 -13.54
CA VAL A 159 3.80 0.40 -14.91
C VAL A 159 2.95 -0.46 -15.83
N GLY A 160 2.40 0.13 -16.89
CA GLY A 160 1.80 -0.57 -18.02
C GLY A 160 2.83 -0.66 -19.14
N THR A 161 3.26 -1.87 -19.50
CA THR A 161 4.23 -2.12 -20.59
C THR A 161 3.52 -2.69 -21.80
N LEU A 162 3.62 -1.99 -22.91
CA LEU A 162 3.10 -2.37 -24.22
C LEU A 162 4.20 -3.14 -24.94
N LEU A 163 3.94 -4.43 -25.20
CA LEU A 163 4.85 -5.27 -25.97
C LEU A 163 4.48 -5.18 -27.45
N ASN A 164 5.45 -4.81 -28.29
CA ASN A 164 5.27 -4.74 -29.73
C ASN A 164 4.92 -6.12 -30.33
N GLU A 165 4.13 -6.15 -31.41
CA GLU A 165 3.96 -7.34 -32.24
C GLU A 165 5.23 -7.74 -33.02
N HIS A 166 5.32 -9.04 -33.34
CA HIS A 166 6.36 -9.59 -34.21
C HIS A 166 5.96 -9.52 -35.68
#